data_AF-A0A9D0VKN6-F1
#
_entry.id   AF-A0A9D0VKN6-F1
#
_cell.length_a   1.000
_cell.length_b   1.000
_cell.length_c   1.000
_cell.angle_alpha   90.00
_cell.angle_beta   90.00
_cell.angle_gamma   90.00
#
_symmetry.space_group_name_H-M   'P 1'
#
loop_
_entity.id
_entity.type
_entity.pdbx_description
1 polymer ?
#
loop_
_entity_poly.entity_id
_entity_poly.type
_entity_poly.pdbx_seq_one_letter_code
_entity_poly.pdbx_strand_id
1 'polypeptide(L)'
;MSLSPRRSRAPTWMGLLAVAVLTSASQPGWAADGEDPIVINQVRDIYPLLPPPDARRWDPAPVVEAIEVSTGTFTPADVYALVDREVQPEIIEAVSHKAALFYDPTWRSLDAQRIAARTPQPPRTISIHQDNFAVLFEFFNDIKNDILQEEAALGPLQRGPSETDSLFERRSRKHTEDLILARGPHEARIEATTFDITLPASVQQRDGCSRAVASVDLSHLDFELFRLGMGVRSARNDVSLRSSSIESARFDSSNGGRFEVIGRCGSTGRQAKLSITRTHDGSWSGTGGL
;
A
#
# COMPACT_ATOMS: atom_id res chain seq x y z
N MET A 1 -30.25 81.84 2.60
CA MET A 1 -31.66 82.15 2.91
C MET A 1 -32.45 80.84 2.95
N SER A 2 -33.49 80.79 3.77
CA SER A 2 -34.38 79.63 3.89
C SER A 2 -35.14 79.36 2.58
N LEU A 3 -35.39 78.08 2.26
CA LEU A 3 -36.75 77.52 2.12
C LEU A 3 -36.71 76.08 1.58
N SER A 4 -37.06 75.10 2.44
CA SER A 4 -37.84 73.94 1.99
C SER A 4 -39.32 74.28 2.21
N PRO A 5 -40.24 73.79 1.36
CA PRO A 5 -41.09 72.71 1.89
C PRO A 5 -41.67 71.70 0.86
N ARG A 6 -41.87 70.44 1.31
CA ARG A 6 -43.04 69.54 1.07
C ARG A 6 -43.42 69.21 -0.41
N ARG A 7 -43.77 67.98 -0.84
CA ARG A 7 -44.51 66.85 -0.20
C ARG A 7 -44.73 65.72 -1.25
N SER A 8 -44.75 64.45 -0.82
CA SER A 8 -45.57 63.31 -1.35
C SER A 8 -45.51 62.95 -2.86
N ARG A 9 -45.28 61.70 -3.29
CA ARG A 9 -45.98 60.44 -2.90
C ARG A 9 -45.13 59.20 -3.26
N ALA A 10 -45.33 58.10 -2.54
CA ALA A 10 -45.02 56.72 -2.98
C ALA A 10 -46.15 56.23 -3.96
N PRO A 11 -46.03 55.14 -4.75
CA PRO A 11 -45.25 53.90 -4.57
C PRO A 11 -44.01 53.86 -5.54
N THR A 12 -43.41 52.77 -6.07
CA THR A 12 -43.83 51.36 -6.23
C THR A 12 -42.64 50.38 -6.39
N TRP A 13 -42.71 49.24 -5.69
CA TRP A 13 -42.15 47.91 -5.96
C TRP A 13 -40.95 47.77 -6.93
N MET A 14 -39.80 47.33 -6.40
CA MET A 14 -39.24 45.99 -6.70
C MET A 14 -38.09 45.68 -5.73
N GLY A 15 -38.21 44.59 -4.98
CA GLY A 15 -37.18 44.15 -4.04
C GLY A 15 -36.10 43.36 -4.76
N LEU A 16 -34.84 43.74 -4.54
CA LEU A 16 -33.68 42.95 -4.96
C LEU A 16 -33.36 41.97 -3.83
N LEU A 17 -33.77 40.71 -4.02
CA LEU A 17 -33.54 39.61 -3.09
C LEU A 17 -32.04 39.33 -2.99
N ALA A 18 -31.44 39.69 -1.85
CA ALA A 18 -30.09 39.23 -1.52
C ALA A 18 -30.16 37.73 -1.21
N VAL A 19 -29.79 36.90 -2.17
CA VAL A 19 -29.61 35.46 -1.97
C VAL A 19 -28.34 35.26 -1.14
N ALA A 20 -28.51 35.28 0.18
CA ALA A 20 -27.53 34.71 1.08
C ALA A 20 -27.53 33.19 0.85
N VAL A 21 -26.51 32.71 0.13
CA VAL A 21 -26.25 31.27 0.02
C VAL A 21 -25.81 30.80 1.40
N LEU A 22 -26.76 30.35 2.22
CA LEU A 22 -26.45 29.44 3.30
C LEU A 22 -25.92 28.16 2.66
N THR A 23 -24.60 28.01 2.67
CA THR A 23 -23.98 26.68 2.57
C THR A 23 -24.32 25.93 3.86
N SER A 24 -25.50 25.33 3.89
CA SER A 24 -25.84 24.29 4.86
C SER A 24 -24.79 23.21 4.70
N ALA A 25 -23.91 23.08 5.70
CA ALA A 25 -23.08 21.91 5.82
C ALA A 25 -24.03 20.70 5.93
N SER A 26 -23.97 19.82 4.94
CA SER A 26 -24.71 18.56 4.95
C SER A 26 -24.09 17.64 6.00
N GLN A 27 -24.49 17.85 7.26
CA GLN A 27 -24.41 16.83 8.28
C GLN A 27 -25.24 15.64 7.78
N PRO A 28 -24.75 14.39 7.88
CA PRO A 28 -25.63 13.23 7.84
C PRO A 28 -26.58 13.38 9.03
N GLY A 29 -27.86 13.59 8.76
CA GLY A 29 -28.88 13.61 9.79
C GLY A 29 -29.12 12.19 10.28
N TRP A 30 -28.85 11.96 11.55
CA TRP A 30 -29.45 10.89 12.37
C TRP A 30 -29.80 11.52 13.71
N ALA A 31 -30.82 12.37 13.68
CA ALA A 31 -31.30 13.13 14.83
C ALA A 31 -32.82 13.21 14.75
N ALA A 32 -33.45 12.05 15.00
CA ALA A 32 -34.86 11.84 15.31
C ALA A 32 -35.88 12.51 14.36
N ASP A 33 -36.43 11.72 13.43
CA ASP A 33 -37.88 11.45 13.39
C ASP A 33 -38.20 10.40 12.30
N GLY A 34 -38.56 9.18 12.73
CA GLY A 34 -39.16 8.16 11.85
C GLY A 34 -38.22 7.43 10.89
N GLU A 35 -36.95 7.23 11.26
CA GLU A 35 -35.98 6.48 10.45
C GLU A 35 -36.31 4.97 10.44
N ASP A 36 -36.26 4.35 9.25
CA ASP A 36 -36.38 2.90 9.09
C ASP A 36 -35.32 2.19 9.96
N PRO A 37 -35.65 1.07 10.63
CA PRO A 37 -34.70 0.38 11.49
C PRO A 37 -33.46 -0.05 10.70
N ILE A 38 -32.27 0.15 11.26
CA ILE A 38 -31.02 -0.30 10.65
C ILE A 38 -31.07 -1.83 10.47
N VAL A 39 -31.12 -2.29 9.23
CA VAL A 39 -31.10 -3.73 8.90
C VAL A 39 -29.71 -4.12 8.42
N ILE A 40 -29.03 -4.95 9.20
CA ILE A 40 -27.73 -5.55 8.85
C ILE A 40 -27.95 -7.05 8.69
N ASN A 41 -27.72 -7.59 7.48
CA ASN A 41 -27.84 -9.04 7.23
C ASN A 41 -26.47 -9.71 7.00
N GLN A 42 -25.42 -8.92 6.83
CA GLN A 42 -24.09 -9.31 6.34
C GLN A 42 -23.11 -8.16 6.57
N VAL A 43 -21.80 -8.42 6.60
CA VAL A 43 -20.78 -7.40 6.92
C VAL A 43 -20.76 -6.20 5.95
N ARG A 44 -21.09 -6.39 4.66
CA ARG A 44 -21.11 -5.24 3.72
C ARG A 44 -22.17 -4.18 4.04
N ASP A 45 -23.20 -4.52 4.83
CA ASP A 45 -24.24 -3.57 5.26
C ASP A 45 -23.73 -2.64 6.37
N ILE A 46 -22.64 -3.02 7.07
CA ILE A 46 -22.00 -2.24 8.13
C ILE A 46 -21.19 -1.08 7.54
N TYR A 47 -20.49 -1.31 6.40
CA TYR A 47 -19.52 -0.34 5.87
C TYR A 47 -20.08 1.07 5.58
N PRO A 48 -21.31 1.26 5.06
CA PRO A 48 -21.89 2.59 4.87
C PRO A 48 -22.27 3.31 6.17
N LEU A 49 -22.33 2.60 7.30
CA LEU A 49 -22.71 3.11 8.62
C LEU A 49 -21.51 3.54 9.47
N LEU A 50 -20.29 3.19 9.03
CA LEU A 50 -19.03 3.55 9.68
C LEU A 50 -18.80 5.06 9.63
N PRO A 51 -18.07 5.64 10.60
CA PRO A 51 -17.78 7.07 10.60
C PRO A 51 -16.94 7.47 9.38
N PRO A 52 -17.21 8.63 8.76
CA PRO A 52 -16.25 9.21 7.82
C PRO A 52 -14.92 9.52 8.53
N PRO A 53 -13.77 9.54 7.84
CA PRO A 53 -12.44 9.60 8.47
C PRO A 53 -12.21 10.75 9.47
N ASP A 54 -12.89 11.88 9.29
CA ASP A 54 -12.76 13.09 10.13
C ASP A 54 -13.86 13.21 11.22
N ALA A 55 -14.68 12.19 11.44
CA ALA A 55 -15.78 12.22 12.41
C ALA A 55 -15.27 12.32 13.85
N ARG A 56 -15.37 13.51 14.45
CA ARG A 56 -15.00 13.76 15.86
C ARG A 56 -16.00 13.22 16.88
N ARG A 57 -17.21 12.87 16.43
CA ARG A 57 -18.32 12.32 17.23
C ARG A 57 -19.12 11.39 16.33
N TRP A 58 -19.14 10.12 16.69
CA TRP A 58 -19.95 9.06 16.11
C TRP A 58 -20.09 7.99 17.19
N ASP A 59 -21.25 7.34 17.24
CA ASP A 59 -21.60 6.35 18.26
C ASP A 59 -21.81 4.98 17.58
N PRO A 60 -21.06 3.93 17.95
CA PRO A 60 -21.29 2.59 17.41
C PRO A 60 -22.59 1.95 17.91
N ALA A 61 -23.21 2.44 19.00
CA ALA A 61 -24.31 1.75 19.67
C ALA A 61 -25.50 1.39 18.75
N PRO A 62 -26.00 2.26 17.84
CA PRO A 62 -27.09 1.90 16.93
C PRO A 62 -26.72 0.79 15.93
N VAL A 63 -25.43 0.71 15.54
CA VAL A 63 -24.92 -0.34 14.65
C VAL A 63 -24.75 -1.64 15.41
N VAL A 64 -24.26 -1.59 16.65
CA VAL A 64 -24.14 -2.74 17.56
C VAL A 64 -25.52 -3.34 17.87
N GLU A 65 -26.50 -2.53 18.26
CA GLU A 65 -27.88 -2.99 18.52
C GLU A 65 -28.48 -3.67 17.26
N ALA A 66 -28.31 -3.07 16.08
CA ALA A 66 -28.75 -3.64 14.81
C ALA A 66 -28.06 -4.98 14.47
N ILE A 67 -26.78 -5.14 14.82
CA ILE A 67 -26.07 -6.43 14.71
C ILE A 67 -26.66 -7.43 15.71
N GLU A 68 -26.87 -7.05 16.97
CA GLU A 68 -27.39 -7.95 18.02
C GLU A 68 -28.79 -8.48 17.72
N VAL A 69 -29.71 -7.65 17.20
CA VAL A 69 -31.05 -8.08 16.80
C VAL A 69 -31.12 -8.75 15.43
N SER A 70 -30.04 -8.70 14.64
CA SER A 70 -29.98 -9.29 13.30
C SER A 70 -30.28 -10.79 13.28
N THR A 71 -30.96 -11.24 12.22
CA THR A 71 -31.14 -12.66 11.88
C THR A 71 -30.12 -13.16 10.85
N GLY A 72 -29.21 -12.27 10.40
CA GLY A 72 -28.10 -12.62 9.51
C GLY A 72 -27.16 -13.64 10.14
N THR A 73 -26.68 -14.58 9.32
CA THR A 73 -25.69 -15.58 9.73
C THR A 73 -24.30 -15.03 9.43
N PHE A 74 -23.55 -14.70 10.48
CA PHE A 74 -22.17 -14.24 10.37
C PHE A 74 -21.19 -15.41 10.52
N THR A 75 -20.03 -15.27 9.90
CA THR A 75 -18.96 -16.27 9.85
C THR A 75 -17.66 -15.74 10.45
N PRO A 76 -16.67 -16.59 10.81
CA PRO A 76 -15.33 -16.12 11.11
C PRO A 76 -14.71 -15.25 10.00
N ALA A 77 -14.97 -15.54 8.72
CA ALA A 77 -14.53 -14.71 7.61
C ALA A 77 -15.09 -13.26 7.68
N ASP A 78 -16.36 -13.09 8.07
CA ASP A 78 -16.98 -11.79 8.30
C ASP A 78 -16.24 -10.99 9.39
N VAL A 79 -15.90 -11.65 10.51
CA VAL A 79 -15.16 -11.03 11.61
C VAL A 79 -13.77 -10.58 11.14
N TYR A 80 -13.03 -11.45 10.45
CA TYR A 80 -11.70 -11.12 9.94
C TYR A 80 -11.73 -9.98 8.90
N ALA A 81 -12.79 -9.87 8.10
CA ALA A 81 -12.97 -8.76 7.16
C ALA A 81 -13.25 -7.40 7.84
N LEU A 82 -13.76 -7.40 9.09
CA LEU A 82 -13.88 -6.20 9.92
C LEU A 82 -12.55 -5.84 10.58
N VAL A 83 -11.82 -6.84 11.10
CA VAL A 83 -10.46 -6.69 11.65
C VAL A 83 -9.49 -6.12 10.60
N ASP A 84 -9.51 -6.64 9.38
CA ASP A 84 -8.63 -6.20 8.28
C ASP A 84 -9.00 -4.81 7.73
N ARG A 85 -10.17 -4.29 8.06
CA ARG A 85 -10.59 -2.91 7.77
C ARG A 85 -10.48 -1.97 8.98
N GLU A 86 -9.95 -2.47 10.10
CA GLU A 86 -9.71 -1.69 11.31
C GLU A 86 -10.98 -1.00 11.83
N VAL A 87 -12.11 -1.72 11.73
CA VAL A 87 -13.41 -1.30 12.24
C VAL A 87 -13.38 -1.21 13.77
N GLN A 88 -14.26 -0.39 14.36
CA GLN A 88 -14.31 -0.16 15.80
C GLN A 88 -14.48 -1.47 16.60
N PRO A 89 -13.73 -1.66 17.71
CA PRO A 89 -13.73 -2.89 18.51
C PRO A 89 -15.13 -3.41 18.87
N GLU A 90 -16.05 -2.53 19.23
CA GLU A 90 -17.40 -2.83 19.69
C GLU A 90 -18.24 -3.52 18.60
N ILE A 91 -18.04 -3.12 17.34
CA ILE A 91 -18.69 -3.75 16.17
C ILE A 91 -18.06 -5.12 15.89
N ILE A 92 -16.73 -5.23 16.00
CA ILE A 92 -16.02 -6.51 15.81
C ILE A 92 -16.46 -7.52 16.88
N GLU A 93 -16.60 -7.10 18.14
CA GLU A 93 -17.08 -7.92 19.25
C GLU A 93 -18.53 -8.40 19.01
N ALA A 94 -19.44 -7.50 18.64
CA ALA A 94 -20.83 -7.84 18.32
C ALA A 94 -20.95 -8.88 17.19
N VAL A 95 -20.18 -8.71 16.10
CA VAL A 95 -20.15 -9.67 14.99
C VAL A 95 -19.45 -10.98 15.38
N SER A 96 -18.43 -10.94 16.24
CA SER A 96 -17.77 -12.13 16.78
C SER A 96 -18.74 -13.01 17.57
N HIS A 97 -19.55 -12.40 18.44
CA HIS A 97 -20.60 -13.10 19.18
C HIS A 97 -21.63 -13.75 18.24
N LYS A 98 -22.08 -13.05 17.19
CA LYS A 98 -22.96 -13.62 16.16
C LYS A 98 -22.33 -14.77 15.36
N ALA A 99 -21.03 -14.70 15.08
CA ALA A 99 -20.27 -15.73 14.39
C ALA A 99 -19.86 -16.91 15.29
N ALA A 100 -20.30 -16.94 16.56
CA ALA A 100 -19.87 -17.89 17.60
C ALA A 100 -18.33 -17.99 17.74
N LEU A 101 -17.64 -16.87 17.51
CA LEU A 101 -16.20 -16.74 17.62
C LEU A 101 -15.84 -15.99 18.91
N PHE A 102 -14.85 -16.47 19.66
CA PHE A 102 -14.33 -15.73 20.81
C PHE A 102 -13.63 -14.46 20.31
N TYR A 103 -14.10 -13.29 20.74
CA TYR A 103 -13.47 -12.01 20.43
C TYR A 103 -12.13 -11.86 21.16
N ASP A 104 -11.09 -11.48 20.42
CA ASP A 104 -9.77 -11.18 20.96
C ASP A 104 -9.40 -9.71 20.64
N PRO A 105 -9.30 -8.83 21.64
CA PRO A 105 -8.97 -7.42 21.43
C PRO A 105 -7.52 -7.19 20.99
N THR A 106 -6.69 -8.24 20.91
CA THR A 106 -5.32 -8.17 20.39
C THR A 106 -5.23 -8.47 18.89
N TRP A 107 -6.33 -8.88 18.23
CA TRP A 107 -6.36 -9.06 16.78
C TRP A 107 -5.96 -7.80 16.02
N ARG A 108 -5.24 -8.01 14.92
CA ARG A 108 -4.73 -6.96 14.04
C ARG A 108 -5.01 -7.30 12.60
N SER A 109 -5.19 -6.25 11.79
CA SER A 109 -5.25 -6.36 10.33
C SER A 109 -4.03 -7.12 9.79
N LEU A 110 -4.20 -7.91 8.71
CA LEU A 110 -3.07 -8.60 8.08
C LEU A 110 -1.95 -7.63 7.67
N ASP A 111 -2.29 -6.39 7.34
CA ASP A 111 -1.30 -5.36 7.00
C ASP A 111 -0.49 -4.91 8.23
N ALA A 112 -1.14 -4.63 9.36
CA ALA A 112 -0.46 -4.32 10.61
C ALA A 112 0.38 -5.51 11.12
N GLN A 113 -0.08 -6.76 10.91
CA GLN A 113 0.71 -7.95 11.19
C GLN A 113 1.94 -8.05 10.28
N ARG A 114 1.80 -7.76 8.97
CA ARG A 114 2.91 -7.74 8.01
C ARG A 114 3.96 -6.69 8.35
N ILE A 115 3.54 -5.48 8.71
CA ILE A 115 4.45 -4.43 9.16
C ILE A 115 5.17 -4.85 10.46
N ALA A 116 4.46 -5.47 11.42
CA ALA A 116 5.05 -5.95 12.66
C ALA A 116 6.00 -7.16 12.49
N ALA A 117 5.76 -8.01 11.49
CA ALA A 117 6.58 -9.17 11.18
C ALA A 117 7.97 -8.79 10.61
N ARG A 118 8.13 -7.57 10.09
CA ARG A 118 9.41 -7.01 9.62
C ARG A 118 10.34 -6.68 10.78
N THR A 119 10.87 -7.73 11.39
CA THR A 119 11.85 -7.64 12.48
C THR A 119 13.06 -6.82 12.01
N PRO A 120 13.42 -5.72 12.69
CA PRO A 120 14.50 -4.83 12.25
C PRO A 120 15.81 -5.58 12.00
N GLN A 121 16.32 -5.48 10.77
CA GLN A 121 17.59 -6.09 10.37
C GLN A 121 18.73 -5.07 10.45
N PRO A 122 19.97 -5.50 10.77
CA PRO A 122 21.13 -4.62 10.70
C PRO A 122 21.37 -4.16 9.25
N PRO A 123 21.64 -2.86 9.01
CA PRO A 123 21.94 -2.37 7.67
C PRO A 123 23.12 -3.12 7.03
N ARG A 124 22.94 -3.56 5.79
CA ARG A 124 23.97 -4.27 5.01
C ARG A 124 24.22 -3.53 3.70
N THR A 125 25.48 -3.32 3.35
CA THR A 125 25.88 -2.88 2.01
C THR A 125 26.46 -4.04 1.21
N ILE A 126 26.03 -4.17 -0.05
CA ILE A 126 26.59 -5.11 -1.03
C ILE A 126 27.20 -4.28 -2.16
N SER A 127 28.52 -4.34 -2.32
CA SER A 127 29.24 -3.66 -3.39
C SER A 127 29.14 -4.46 -4.69
N ILE A 128 28.70 -3.79 -5.74
CA ILE A 128 28.50 -4.37 -7.08
C ILE A 128 29.36 -3.61 -8.10
N HIS A 129 30.00 -4.38 -8.96
CA HIS A 129 30.83 -3.97 -10.08
C HIS A 129 30.31 -4.61 -11.37
N GLN A 130 30.93 -4.29 -12.50
CA GLN A 130 30.49 -4.81 -13.80
C GLN A 130 30.63 -6.34 -13.90
N ASP A 131 31.67 -6.89 -13.26
CA ASP A 131 32.08 -8.29 -13.30
C ASP A 131 31.32 -9.20 -12.32
N ASN A 132 30.67 -8.63 -11.28
CA ASN A 132 29.92 -9.39 -10.28
C ASN A 132 28.43 -8.96 -10.14
N PHE A 133 27.84 -8.32 -11.16
CA PHE A 133 26.45 -7.82 -11.07
C PHE A 133 25.41 -8.91 -10.76
N ALA A 134 25.70 -10.18 -11.08
CA ALA A 134 24.89 -11.34 -10.70
C ALA A 134 24.61 -11.43 -9.19
N VAL A 135 25.51 -10.91 -8.32
CA VAL A 135 25.36 -10.92 -6.86
C VAL A 135 24.08 -10.22 -6.38
N LEU A 136 23.59 -9.21 -7.13
CA LEU A 136 22.30 -8.58 -6.85
C LEU A 136 21.16 -9.60 -6.90
N PHE A 137 21.18 -10.47 -7.91
CA PHE A 137 20.13 -11.44 -8.18
C PHE A 137 20.33 -12.72 -7.37
N GLU A 138 21.57 -13.14 -7.10
CA GLU A 138 21.86 -14.20 -6.12
C GLU A 138 21.25 -13.88 -4.75
N PHE A 139 21.39 -12.64 -4.26
CA PHE A 139 20.74 -12.20 -3.02
C PHE A 139 19.20 -12.37 -3.03
N PHE A 140 18.53 -12.03 -4.14
CA PHE A 140 17.09 -12.23 -4.27
C PHE A 140 16.70 -13.71 -4.47
N ASN A 141 17.57 -14.51 -5.09
CA ASN A 141 17.37 -15.95 -5.24
C ASN A 141 17.45 -16.67 -3.89
N ASP A 142 18.46 -16.34 -3.07
CA ASP A 142 18.62 -16.85 -1.71
C ASP A 142 17.36 -16.55 -0.89
N ILE A 143 16.91 -15.30 -0.87
CA ILE A 143 15.69 -14.89 -0.15
C ILE A 143 14.44 -15.61 -0.68
N LYS A 144 14.31 -15.81 -1.99
CA LYS A 144 13.22 -16.62 -2.55
C LYS A 144 13.25 -18.06 -2.04
N ASN A 145 14.42 -18.66 -1.98
CA ASN A 145 14.58 -20.04 -1.52
C ASN A 145 14.33 -20.15 0.00
N ASP A 146 14.84 -19.21 0.79
CA ASP A 146 14.58 -19.10 2.23
C ASP A 146 13.06 -19.01 2.50
N ILE A 147 12.36 -18.09 1.82
CA ILE A 147 10.89 -17.95 1.91
C ILE A 147 10.19 -19.26 1.49
N LEU A 148 10.53 -19.84 0.34
CA LEU A 148 9.89 -21.08 -0.14
C LEU A 148 10.09 -22.26 0.83
N GLN A 149 11.24 -22.33 1.51
CA GLN A 149 11.51 -23.36 2.51
C GLN A 149 10.65 -23.17 3.78
N GLU A 150 10.48 -21.92 4.24
CA GLU A 150 9.62 -21.62 5.39
C GLU A 150 8.14 -21.81 5.07
N GLU A 151 7.67 -21.40 3.89
CA GLU A 151 6.31 -21.65 3.42
C GLU A 151 6.02 -23.15 3.29
N ALA A 152 6.98 -23.94 2.79
CA ALA A 152 6.85 -25.39 2.70
C ALA A 152 6.75 -26.06 4.08
N ALA A 153 7.38 -25.49 5.12
CA ALA A 153 7.29 -26.00 6.49
C ALA A 153 5.90 -25.81 7.13
N LEU A 154 5.13 -24.81 6.67
CA LEU A 154 3.72 -24.62 7.07
C LEU A 154 2.77 -25.63 6.41
N GLY A 155 3.21 -26.24 5.31
CA GLY A 155 2.45 -27.23 4.54
C GLY A 155 1.26 -26.63 3.76
N PRO A 156 0.62 -27.43 2.89
CA PRO A 156 -0.51 -26.95 2.09
C PRO A 156 -1.78 -26.81 2.94
N LEU A 157 -2.43 -25.64 2.88
CA LEU A 157 -3.77 -25.47 3.42
C LEU A 157 -4.79 -26.25 2.57
N GLN A 158 -5.25 -27.39 3.09
CA GLN A 158 -6.33 -28.18 2.51
C GLN A 158 -7.45 -28.37 3.53
N ARG A 159 -8.70 -28.35 3.07
CA ARG A 159 -9.88 -28.56 3.91
C ARG A 159 -10.03 -30.05 4.27
N GLY A 160 -10.25 -30.34 5.54
CA GLY A 160 -10.51 -31.71 6.01
C GLY A 160 -11.86 -32.25 5.53
N PRO A 161 -12.03 -33.58 5.34
CA PRO A 161 -13.26 -34.19 4.81
C PRO A 161 -14.49 -34.01 5.72
N SER A 162 -14.29 -33.63 6.98
CA SER A 162 -15.35 -33.35 7.96
C SER A 162 -15.18 -31.97 8.62
N GLU A 163 -14.43 -31.06 7.99
CA GLU A 163 -14.16 -29.72 8.53
C GLU A 163 -15.31 -28.75 8.18
N THR A 164 -15.91 -28.13 9.20
CA THR A 164 -16.94 -27.10 9.02
C THR A 164 -16.34 -25.83 8.40
N ASP A 165 -17.16 -25.02 7.73
CA ASP A 165 -16.70 -23.78 7.08
C ASP A 165 -16.01 -22.86 8.09
N SER A 166 -16.62 -22.64 9.25
CA SER A 166 -16.07 -21.83 10.34
C SER A 166 -14.73 -22.34 10.90
N LEU A 167 -14.50 -23.67 10.93
CA LEU A 167 -13.20 -24.21 11.34
C LEU A 167 -12.14 -23.98 10.25
N PHE A 168 -12.51 -24.22 8.99
CA PHE A 168 -11.62 -24.00 7.85
C PHE A 168 -11.23 -22.52 7.71
N GLU A 169 -12.17 -21.59 7.85
CA GLU A 169 -11.92 -20.14 7.79
C GLU A 169 -10.94 -19.67 8.86
N ARG A 170 -11.11 -20.10 10.12
CA ARG A 170 -10.18 -19.79 11.21
C ARG A 170 -8.78 -20.34 10.93
N ARG A 171 -8.68 -21.55 10.37
CA ARG A 171 -7.42 -22.19 10.02
C ARG A 171 -6.77 -21.53 8.80
N SER A 172 -7.57 -21.06 7.85
CA SER A 172 -7.14 -20.25 6.70
C SER A 172 -6.60 -18.89 7.13
N ARG A 173 -7.26 -18.23 8.10
CA ARG A 173 -6.74 -17.00 8.72
C ARG A 173 -5.38 -17.27 9.37
N LYS A 174 -5.32 -18.23 10.29
CA LYS A 174 -4.10 -18.56 11.03
C LYS A 174 -2.93 -18.90 10.10
N HIS A 175 -3.17 -19.68 9.04
CA HIS A 175 -2.18 -20.01 8.02
C HIS A 175 -1.70 -18.77 7.25
N THR A 176 -2.59 -17.81 6.93
CA THR A 176 -2.20 -16.54 6.31
C THR A 176 -1.33 -15.70 7.24
N GLU A 177 -1.62 -15.69 8.54
CA GLU A 177 -0.81 -15.02 9.56
C GLU A 177 0.57 -15.68 9.71
N ASP A 178 0.65 -17.01 9.70
CA ASP A 178 1.93 -17.72 9.72
C ASP A 178 2.78 -17.47 8.46
N LEU A 179 2.16 -17.41 7.28
CA LEU A 179 2.84 -17.02 6.03
C LEU A 179 3.40 -15.59 6.10
N ILE A 180 2.69 -14.68 6.75
CA ILE A 180 3.15 -13.31 6.98
C ILE A 180 4.35 -13.28 7.95
N LEU A 181 4.28 -14.05 9.03
CA LEU A 181 5.35 -14.16 10.02
C LEU A 181 6.63 -14.77 9.43
N ALA A 182 6.51 -15.76 8.54
CA ALA A 182 7.63 -16.31 7.77
C ALA A 182 8.25 -15.26 6.82
N ARG A 183 7.42 -14.56 6.02
CA ARG A 183 7.91 -13.57 5.04
C ARG A 183 8.52 -12.32 5.66
N GLY A 184 8.02 -11.88 6.82
CA GLY A 184 8.39 -10.60 7.45
C GLY A 184 9.91 -10.35 7.62
N PRO A 185 10.68 -11.27 8.23
CA PRO A 185 12.13 -11.14 8.36
C PRO A 185 12.87 -11.01 7.02
N HIS A 186 12.37 -11.66 5.97
CA HIS A 186 12.94 -11.61 4.62
C HIS A 186 12.63 -10.29 3.90
N GLU A 187 11.40 -9.78 4.04
CA GLU A 187 11.06 -8.43 3.58
C GLU A 187 11.95 -7.37 4.28
N ALA A 188 12.16 -7.49 5.59
CA ALA A 188 13.05 -6.60 6.35
C ALA A 188 14.52 -6.71 5.91
N ARG A 189 15.00 -7.90 5.54
CA ARG A 189 16.35 -8.12 4.99
C ARG A 189 16.53 -7.44 3.62
N ILE A 190 15.50 -7.41 2.79
CA ILE A 190 15.50 -6.64 1.53
C ILE A 190 15.57 -5.13 1.84
N GLU A 191 14.68 -4.63 2.70
CA GLU A 191 14.61 -3.19 3.04
C GLU A 191 15.89 -2.66 3.71
N ALA A 192 16.58 -3.48 4.51
CA ALA A 192 17.84 -3.14 5.18
C ALA A 192 19.10 -3.30 4.29
N THR A 193 18.96 -3.78 3.05
CA THR A 193 20.09 -4.01 2.14
C THR A 193 20.24 -2.89 1.12
N THR A 194 21.40 -2.23 1.15
CA THR A 194 21.85 -1.24 0.17
C THR A 194 22.78 -1.88 -0.84
N PHE A 195 22.59 -1.56 -2.12
CA PHE A 195 23.44 -2.01 -3.22
C PHE A 195 24.27 -0.84 -3.75
N ASP A 196 25.58 -0.89 -3.51
CA ASP A 196 26.54 0.11 -3.97
C ASP A 196 27.12 -0.31 -5.32
N ILE A 197 26.43 0.08 -6.38
CA ILE A 197 26.72 -0.23 -7.78
C ILE A 197 27.75 0.75 -8.35
N THR A 198 28.85 0.23 -8.88
CA THR A 198 29.91 0.99 -9.56
C THR A 198 30.18 0.40 -10.94
N LEU A 199 29.81 1.12 -11.99
CA LEU A 199 29.90 0.65 -13.38
C LEU A 199 30.73 1.60 -14.24
N PRO A 200 31.59 1.12 -15.15
CA PRO A 200 32.25 2.00 -16.11
C PRO A 200 31.21 2.62 -17.06
N ALA A 201 31.41 3.90 -17.36
CA ALA A 201 30.56 4.67 -18.25
C ALA A 201 31.33 5.05 -19.52
N SER A 202 30.62 5.01 -20.65
CA SER A 202 31.12 5.42 -21.96
C SER A 202 30.32 6.63 -22.45
N VAL A 203 30.97 7.59 -23.11
CA VAL A 203 30.28 8.73 -23.69
C VAL A 203 29.63 8.30 -25.00
N GLN A 204 28.30 8.40 -25.08
CA GLN A 204 27.48 8.00 -26.23
C GLN A 204 26.62 9.19 -26.70
N GLN A 205 26.33 9.24 -28.00
CA GLN A 205 25.31 10.14 -28.52
C GLN A 205 23.93 9.49 -28.35
N ARG A 206 23.04 10.12 -27.57
CA ARG A 206 21.63 9.72 -27.45
C ARG A 206 20.73 10.95 -27.43
N ASP A 207 19.59 10.84 -28.08
CA ASP A 207 18.55 11.89 -28.14
C ASP A 207 19.11 13.25 -28.62
N GLY A 208 20.06 13.21 -29.55
CA GLY A 208 20.71 14.39 -30.12
C GLY A 208 21.83 15.00 -29.27
N CYS A 209 22.24 14.40 -28.15
CA CYS A 209 23.38 14.90 -27.39
C CYS A 209 24.27 13.84 -26.73
N SER A 210 25.49 14.29 -26.39
CA SER A 210 26.52 13.50 -25.74
C SER A 210 26.18 13.27 -24.27
N ARG A 211 26.17 12.00 -23.83
CA ARG A 211 25.83 11.59 -22.46
C ARG A 211 26.76 10.46 -22.02
N ALA A 212 27.16 10.44 -20.75
CA ALA A 212 27.77 9.25 -20.17
C ALA A 212 26.70 8.17 -19.96
N VAL A 213 26.97 6.94 -20.43
CA VAL A 213 26.08 5.78 -20.29
C VAL A 213 26.87 4.62 -19.72
N ALA A 214 26.38 4.06 -18.61
CA ALA A 214 26.87 2.81 -18.04
C ALA A 214 25.77 1.74 -18.14
N SER A 215 26.14 0.50 -18.47
CA SER A 215 25.16 -0.57 -18.66
C SER A 215 25.76 -1.93 -18.38
N VAL A 216 24.96 -2.84 -17.82
CA VAL A 216 25.27 -4.26 -17.71
C VAL A 216 24.21 -5.07 -18.45
N ASP A 217 24.67 -6.01 -19.27
CA ASP A 217 23.84 -7.03 -19.90
C ASP A 217 23.56 -8.16 -18.90
N LEU A 218 22.28 -8.47 -18.73
CA LEU A 218 21.76 -9.42 -17.74
C LEU A 218 20.96 -10.53 -18.40
N SER A 219 21.09 -10.70 -19.72
CA SER A 219 20.38 -11.70 -20.53
C SER A 219 20.74 -13.16 -20.29
N HIS A 220 21.78 -13.40 -19.48
CA HIS A 220 22.15 -14.72 -18.99
C HIS A 220 21.39 -15.12 -17.70
N LEU A 221 20.67 -14.19 -17.06
CA LEU A 221 19.89 -14.47 -15.85
C LEU A 221 18.54 -15.10 -16.19
N ASP A 222 18.06 -15.96 -15.31
CA ASP A 222 16.68 -16.44 -15.36
C ASP A 222 15.68 -15.26 -15.33
N PHE A 223 14.68 -15.31 -16.19
CA PHE A 223 13.75 -14.21 -16.39
C PHE A 223 12.87 -13.96 -15.15
N GLU A 224 12.45 -15.00 -14.44
CA GLU A 224 11.66 -14.84 -13.21
C GLU A 224 12.52 -14.33 -12.06
N LEU A 225 13.79 -14.74 -11.98
CA LEU A 225 14.76 -14.16 -11.04
C LEU A 225 15.04 -12.68 -11.37
N PHE A 226 15.19 -12.32 -12.65
CA PHE A 226 15.35 -10.92 -13.07
C PHE A 226 14.14 -10.09 -12.64
N ARG A 227 12.91 -10.57 -12.88
CA ARG A 227 11.67 -9.91 -12.45
C ARG A 227 11.54 -9.80 -10.93
N LEU A 228 11.97 -10.81 -10.19
CA LEU A 228 12.01 -10.76 -8.73
C LEU A 228 12.94 -9.65 -8.23
N GLY A 229 14.13 -9.53 -8.83
CA GLY A 229 15.09 -8.45 -8.54
C GLY A 229 14.58 -7.07 -8.96
N MET A 230 13.94 -6.96 -10.14
CA MET A 230 13.25 -5.73 -10.56
C MET A 230 12.19 -5.30 -9.55
N GLY A 231 11.50 -6.24 -8.92
CA GLY A 231 10.45 -5.99 -7.93
C GLY A 231 9.08 -5.63 -8.50
N VAL A 232 8.96 -5.49 -9.82
CA VAL A 232 7.70 -5.22 -10.52
C VAL A 232 7.51 -6.16 -11.71
N ARG A 233 6.26 -6.32 -12.14
CA ARG A 233 5.92 -7.12 -13.33
C ARG A 233 6.05 -6.36 -14.66
N SER A 234 6.35 -5.07 -14.61
CA SER A 234 6.54 -4.19 -15.77
C SER A 234 7.80 -4.55 -16.55
N ALA A 235 7.78 -4.35 -17.87
CA ALA A 235 8.95 -4.60 -18.72
C ALA A 235 10.14 -3.65 -18.39
N ARG A 236 9.88 -2.53 -17.72
CA ARG A 236 10.88 -1.58 -17.21
C ARG A 236 10.55 -1.24 -15.77
N ASN A 237 11.58 -1.04 -14.95
CA ASN A 237 11.47 -0.41 -13.65
C ASN A 237 12.55 0.66 -13.51
N ASP A 238 12.12 1.89 -13.27
CA ASP A 238 13.03 3.02 -13.08
C ASP A 238 13.38 3.15 -11.59
N VAL A 239 14.64 3.49 -11.31
CA VAL A 239 15.11 3.83 -9.96
C VAL A 239 14.80 5.30 -9.71
N SER A 240 14.08 5.60 -8.63
CA SER A 240 13.83 6.96 -8.17
C SER A 240 15.11 7.58 -7.61
N LEU A 241 15.83 8.32 -8.46
CA LEU A 241 17.16 8.86 -8.16
C LEU A 241 17.17 10.28 -7.61
N ARG A 242 18.04 10.53 -6.62
CA ARG A 242 18.53 11.87 -6.28
C ARG A 242 19.95 12.04 -6.83
N SER A 243 20.06 12.72 -7.98
CA SER A 243 21.34 13.01 -8.65
C SER A 243 21.33 14.30 -9.46
N SER A 244 22.44 15.04 -9.41
CA SER A 244 22.70 16.23 -10.24
C SER A 244 23.31 15.90 -11.61
N SER A 245 23.91 14.72 -11.79
CA SER A 245 24.60 14.32 -13.04
C SER A 245 23.95 13.14 -13.77
N ILE A 246 23.23 12.27 -13.06
CA ILE A 246 22.42 11.19 -13.65
C ILE A 246 21.02 11.70 -13.98
N GLU A 247 20.47 11.26 -15.11
CA GLU A 247 19.10 11.56 -15.57
C GLU A 247 18.15 10.39 -15.28
N SER A 248 18.61 9.15 -15.48
CA SER A 248 17.86 7.93 -15.12
C SER A 248 18.79 6.77 -14.79
N ALA A 249 18.33 5.85 -13.95
CA ALA A 249 18.83 4.48 -13.86
C ALA A 249 17.64 3.53 -13.86
N ARG A 250 17.74 2.38 -14.51
CA ARG A 250 16.61 1.47 -14.71
C ARG A 250 17.01 0.04 -14.97
N PHE A 251 16.13 -0.87 -14.60
CA PHE A 251 16.12 -2.25 -15.06
C PHE A 251 15.15 -2.37 -16.25
N ASP A 252 15.56 -3.06 -17.32
CA ASP A 252 14.80 -3.17 -18.57
C ASP A 252 14.86 -4.60 -19.12
N SER A 253 13.75 -5.33 -19.06
CA SER A 253 13.63 -6.69 -19.63
C SER A 253 13.27 -6.69 -21.11
N SER A 254 12.86 -5.55 -21.70
CA SER A 254 12.37 -5.51 -23.09
C SER A 254 13.43 -5.87 -24.14
N ASN A 255 14.71 -5.72 -23.79
CA ASN A 255 15.86 -6.07 -24.64
C ASN A 255 16.72 -7.15 -23.97
N GLY A 256 16.10 -8.25 -23.53
CA GLY A 256 16.79 -9.40 -22.96
C GLY A 256 17.20 -9.26 -21.49
N GLY A 257 16.90 -8.16 -20.80
CA GLY A 257 17.34 -7.95 -19.42
C GLY A 257 18.65 -7.17 -19.35
N ARG A 258 18.59 -5.94 -18.84
CA ARG A 258 19.74 -5.08 -18.62
C ARG A 258 19.51 -4.12 -17.46
N PHE A 259 20.59 -3.66 -16.84
CA PHE A 259 20.59 -2.48 -15.99
C PHE A 259 21.31 -1.35 -16.73
N GLU A 260 20.70 -0.17 -16.81
CA GLU A 260 21.22 0.96 -17.59
C GLU A 260 21.14 2.24 -16.76
N VAL A 261 22.24 3.00 -16.74
CA VAL A 261 22.38 4.32 -16.10
C VAL A 261 22.72 5.34 -17.18
N ILE A 262 21.91 6.38 -17.30
CA ILE A 262 22.03 7.42 -18.31
C ILE A 262 22.29 8.76 -17.64
N GLY A 263 23.43 9.37 -17.97
CA GLY A 263 23.79 10.71 -17.57
C GLY A 263 22.96 11.79 -18.26
N ARG A 264 22.87 12.94 -17.59
CA ARG A 264 22.29 14.15 -18.16
C ARG A 264 23.03 14.57 -19.43
N CYS A 265 22.32 15.26 -20.31
CA CYS A 265 22.87 15.84 -21.53
C CYS A 265 24.14 16.68 -21.23
N GLY A 266 25.24 16.41 -21.94
CA GLY A 266 26.55 17.04 -21.72
C GLY A 266 27.47 16.35 -20.69
N SER A 267 27.01 15.29 -20.01
CA SER A 267 27.85 14.55 -19.04
C SER A 267 28.98 13.76 -19.71
N THR A 268 30.14 13.74 -19.06
CA THR A 268 31.39 13.11 -19.55
C THR A 268 32.06 12.18 -18.54
N GLY A 269 31.37 11.87 -17.44
CA GLY A 269 31.86 10.99 -16.39
C GLY A 269 32.19 9.58 -16.90
N ARG A 270 33.23 8.97 -16.32
CA ARG A 270 33.77 7.67 -16.78
C ARG A 270 33.27 6.49 -15.96
N GLN A 271 32.49 6.74 -14.91
CA GLN A 271 32.02 5.69 -14.00
C GLN A 271 30.74 6.13 -13.31
N ALA A 272 29.64 5.40 -13.50
CA ALA A 272 28.46 5.57 -12.67
C ALA A 272 28.69 4.96 -11.29
N LYS A 273 28.42 5.72 -10.23
CA LYS A 273 28.34 5.25 -8.85
C LYS A 273 26.94 5.51 -8.32
N LEU A 274 26.24 4.46 -7.95
CA LEU A 274 24.87 4.48 -7.44
C LEU A 274 24.80 3.68 -6.15
N SER A 275 24.17 4.24 -5.13
CA SER A 275 23.73 3.54 -3.94
C SER A 275 22.22 3.41 -4.02
N ILE A 276 21.71 2.18 -4.18
CA ILE A 276 20.28 1.91 -4.37
C ILE A 276 19.72 1.00 -3.27
N THR A 277 18.47 1.24 -2.89
CA THR A 277 17.71 0.43 -1.92
C THR A 277 16.33 0.13 -2.49
N ARG A 278 15.78 -1.03 -2.11
CA ARG A 278 14.41 -1.41 -2.46
C ARG A 278 13.47 -1.01 -1.33
N THR A 279 12.42 -0.28 -1.66
CA THR A 279 11.44 0.23 -0.70
C THR A 279 10.34 -0.78 -0.43
N HIS A 280 9.60 -0.56 0.67
CA HIS A 280 8.52 -1.44 1.16
C HIS A 280 7.39 -1.72 0.16
N ASP A 281 7.19 -0.83 -0.82
CA ASP A 281 6.22 -0.93 -1.93
C ASP A 281 6.76 -1.77 -3.11
N GLY A 282 8.01 -2.23 -3.02
CA GLY A 282 8.71 -2.99 -4.05
C GLY A 282 9.42 -2.14 -5.10
N SER A 283 9.32 -0.80 -5.04
CA SER A 283 10.04 0.10 -5.96
C SER A 283 11.52 0.27 -5.57
N TRP A 284 12.30 0.92 -6.44
CA TRP A 284 13.72 1.18 -6.21
C TRP A 284 13.97 2.67 -6.01
N SER A 285 14.74 3.02 -4.98
CA SER A 285 15.21 4.38 -4.72
C SER A 285 16.74 4.42 -4.71
N GLY A 286 17.34 5.58 -4.97
CA GLY A 286 18.80 5.67 -4.90
C GLY A 286 19.39 7.07 -4.98
N THR A 287 20.70 7.14 -4.74
CA THR A 287 21.51 8.35 -4.84
C THR A 287 22.80 8.04 -5.60
N GLY A 288 23.42 9.04 -6.25
CA GLY A 288 24.70 8.80 -6.92
C GLY A 288 25.08 9.81 -8.00
N GLY A 289 26.10 9.47 -8.78
CA GLY A 289 26.72 10.36 -9.78
C GLY A 289 27.60 9.63 -10.80
N LEU A 290 28.36 10.42 -11.57
CA LEU A 290 29.18 10.05 -12.74
C LEU A 290 30.60 10.62 -12.61
#